data_AF-A0A7U9KMF2-F1
#
_entry.id   AF-A0A7U9KMF2-F1
#
_cell.length_a   1.000
_cell.length_b   1.000
_cell.length_c   1.000
_cell.angle_alpha   90.00
_cell.angle_beta   90.00
_cell.angle_gamma   90.00
#
_symmetry.space_group_name_H-M   'P 1'
#
loop_
_entity.id
_entity.type
_entity.pdbx_description
1 polymer ?
#
loop_
_entity_poly.entity_id
_entity_poly.type
_entity_poly.pdbx_seq_one_letter_code
_entity_poly.pdbx_strand_id
1 'polypeptide(L)'
;MGWGVYFESRDFSRPLPAAGLTFRVQRLTWSEEGGPQLGEVQAVGDLSALESLVGRLRCPVTVLDDYGSPAWWGYVHAVQIFLDGVVFRATLEGMANRVAVRWADENPQMEETGQAYQHQTAWLDDLPSQRAFGVKEMIFSLGEASQAEAEAACYTHLMTRRLPQVQALPGERVGRPCAVLDLRGWFDTLRWRFWSEPRGYTGNIQSGGREASFGHSLAVQRVAQSFSSGLAGGWELSEVWVKLWKVGAPSDQVVVSLCADQNGLPGTVLASVSLSTGEIASEPGWVKVFFPEALMLTGGTMYWVVLARSGVAGGTAALPGDRARRLRLTCLVGLCARGADLPGWGGVSGHAGRDGKPGGGALGR
;
A
#
# COMPACT_ATOMS: atom_id res chain seq x y z
N MET A 1 33.69 -30.32 8.72
CA MET A 1 32.83 -30.00 7.57
C MET A 1 31.82 -29.02 8.09
N GLY A 2 31.67 -27.89 7.41
CA GLY A 2 30.89 -26.77 7.91
C GLY A 2 30.27 -26.02 6.75
N TRP A 3 29.21 -25.29 7.05
CA TRP A 3 28.42 -24.57 6.08
C TRP A 3 29.25 -23.52 5.36
N GLY A 4 29.14 -23.47 4.02
CA GLY A 4 29.84 -22.51 3.18
C GLY A 4 29.06 -21.22 3.02
N VAL A 5 29.73 -20.07 2.93
CA VAL A 5 29.09 -18.77 2.66
C VAL A 5 29.79 -18.10 1.48
N TYR A 6 29.01 -17.83 0.43
CA TYR A 6 29.49 -17.27 -0.84
C TYR A 6 28.80 -15.94 -1.10
N PHE A 7 29.55 -14.98 -1.61
CA PHE A 7 29.05 -13.66 -1.97
C PHE A 7 29.34 -13.36 -3.43
N GLU A 8 28.49 -12.55 -4.04
CA GLU A 8 28.69 -12.03 -5.39
C GLU A 8 28.62 -10.51 -5.39
N SER A 9 29.01 -9.87 -6.50
CA SER A 9 28.79 -8.44 -6.68
C SER A 9 27.31 -8.13 -6.75
N ARG A 10 26.95 -6.87 -6.48
CA ARG A 10 25.55 -6.41 -6.41
C ARG A 10 24.74 -6.67 -7.70
N ASP A 11 25.43 -6.72 -8.83
CA ASP A 11 24.92 -7.02 -10.18
C ASP A 11 24.98 -8.52 -10.54
N PHE A 12 25.33 -9.40 -9.59
CA PHE A 12 25.42 -10.86 -9.76
C PHE A 12 26.47 -11.31 -10.80
N SER A 13 27.40 -10.43 -11.21
CA SER A 13 28.31 -10.72 -12.32
C SER A 13 29.63 -11.37 -11.90
N ARG A 14 30.07 -11.17 -10.66
CA ARG A 14 31.36 -11.70 -10.18
C ARG A 14 31.29 -12.21 -8.73
N PRO A 15 31.99 -13.30 -8.40
CA PRO A 15 32.15 -13.73 -7.01
C PRO A 15 33.03 -12.74 -6.21
N LEU A 16 32.71 -12.56 -4.93
CA LEU A 16 33.47 -11.73 -4.00
C LEU A 16 34.21 -12.62 -2.99
N PRO A 17 35.53 -12.79 -3.12
CA PRO A 17 36.29 -13.73 -2.31
C PRO A 17 36.28 -13.36 -0.81
N ALA A 18 36.37 -14.38 0.05
CA ALA A 18 36.42 -14.27 1.51
C ALA A 18 37.84 -13.95 2.03
N ALA A 19 38.63 -13.14 1.32
CA ALA A 19 40.04 -12.92 1.66
C ALA A 19 40.21 -12.43 3.11
N GLY A 20 40.88 -13.23 3.95
CA GLY A 20 41.11 -12.92 5.37
C GLY A 20 39.88 -13.10 6.29
N LEU A 21 38.78 -13.68 5.80
CA LEU A 21 37.53 -13.84 6.54
C LEU A 21 37.16 -15.31 6.70
N THR A 22 36.80 -15.68 7.93
CA THR A 22 36.14 -16.94 8.24
C THR A 22 34.70 -16.68 8.61
N PHE A 23 33.77 -17.33 7.92
CA PHE A 23 32.33 -17.20 8.17
C PHE A 23 31.81 -18.40 8.97
N ARG A 24 30.90 -18.12 9.90
CA ARG A 24 30.16 -19.12 10.66
C ARG A 24 28.68 -18.77 10.61
N VAL A 25 27.89 -19.65 10.02
CA VAL A 25 26.42 -19.54 10.03
C VAL A 25 25.93 -19.71 11.46
N GLN A 26 25.14 -18.75 11.95
CA GLN A 26 24.56 -18.77 13.30
C GLN A 26 23.09 -19.19 13.24
N ARG A 27 22.33 -18.58 12.32
CA ARG A 27 20.89 -18.82 12.21
C ARG A 27 20.43 -18.63 10.78
N LEU A 28 19.53 -19.50 10.33
CA LEU A 28 18.81 -19.37 9.07
C LEU A 28 17.33 -19.68 9.33
N THR A 29 16.46 -18.98 8.61
CA THR A 29 15.00 -19.14 8.69
C THR A 29 14.40 -19.07 7.29
N TRP A 30 13.24 -19.70 7.15
CA TRP A 30 12.47 -19.76 5.91
C TRP A 30 11.02 -19.38 6.19
N SER A 31 10.34 -18.88 5.15
CA SER A 31 8.91 -18.68 5.07
C SER A 31 8.33 -19.54 3.94
N GLU A 32 7.07 -19.93 4.09
CA GLU A 32 6.33 -20.71 3.08
C GLU A 32 6.25 -19.99 1.73
N GLU A 33 5.99 -18.68 1.74
CA GLU A 33 5.69 -17.90 0.53
C GLU A 33 6.94 -17.48 -0.24
N GLY A 34 8.06 -17.28 0.45
CA GLY A 34 9.27 -16.66 -0.11
C GLY A 34 10.54 -17.51 0.00
N GLY A 35 10.48 -18.67 0.66
CA GLY A 35 11.65 -19.49 0.94
C GLY A 35 12.56 -18.80 1.98
N PRO A 36 13.85 -18.57 1.71
CA PRO A 36 14.74 -17.87 2.64
C PRO A 36 14.15 -16.57 3.20
N GLN A 37 14.12 -16.39 4.52
CA GLN A 37 13.56 -15.20 5.16
C GLN A 37 14.65 -14.35 5.83
N LEU A 38 15.22 -14.85 6.94
CA LEU A 38 16.31 -14.21 7.69
C LEU A 38 17.50 -15.15 7.75
N GLY A 39 18.70 -14.56 7.72
CA GLY A 39 19.94 -15.26 8.01
C GLY A 39 20.85 -14.41 8.88
N GLU A 40 21.69 -15.08 9.68
CA GLU A 40 22.70 -14.45 10.51
C GLU A 40 24.00 -15.23 10.35
N VAL A 41 25.05 -14.51 9.96
CA VAL A 41 26.39 -15.07 9.75
C VAL A 41 27.39 -14.25 10.54
N GLN A 42 28.15 -14.91 11.40
CA GLN A 42 29.30 -14.31 12.06
C GLN A 42 30.52 -14.38 11.15
N ALA A 43 31.30 -13.32 11.10
CA ALA A 43 32.59 -13.25 10.43
C ALA A 43 33.70 -12.91 11.42
N VAL A 44 34.84 -13.57 11.27
CA VAL A 44 36.06 -13.28 12.02
C VAL A 44 37.20 -13.10 11.04
N GLY A 45 38.06 -12.12 11.29
CA GLY A 45 39.19 -11.76 10.44
C GLY A 45 39.98 -10.60 11.06
N ASP A 46 40.94 -10.07 10.30
CA ASP A 46 41.56 -8.81 10.66
C ASP A 46 40.58 -7.64 10.47
N LEU A 47 40.89 -6.49 11.07
CA LEU A 47 39.99 -5.33 11.04
C LEU A 47 39.71 -4.84 9.61
N SER A 48 40.72 -4.81 8.75
CA SER A 48 40.57 -4.33 7.36
C SER A 48 39.63 -5.24 6.56
N ALA A 49 39.74 -6.55 6.76
CA ALA A 49 38.86 -7.53 6.14
C ALA A 49 37.42 -7.40 6.67
N LEU A 50 37.24 -7.16 7.97
CA LEU A 50 35.92 -6.90 8.55
C LEU A 50 35.29 -5.60 8.01
N GLU A 51 36.06 -4.52 7.91
CA GLU A 51 35.60 -3.24 7.33
C GLU A 51 35.15 -3.39 5.87
N SER A 52 35.82 -4.25 5.10
CA SER A 52 35.44 -4.54 3.71
C SER A 52 34.01 -5.09 3.57
N LEU A 53 33.45 -5.69 4.64
CA LEU A 53 32.09 -6.23 4.66
C LEU A 53 31.03 -5.14 4.50
N VAL A 54 31.30 -3.90 4.93
CA VAL A 54 30.38 -2.76 4.71
C VAL A 54 30.13 -2.56 3.22
N GLY A 55 31.17 -2.76 2.40
CA GLY A 55 31.09 -2.75 0.95
C GLY A 55 30.24 -3.87 0.34
N ARG A 56 29.76 -4.85 1.13
CA ARG A 56 28.91 -5.96 0.70
C ARG A 56 27.42 -5.74 0.94
N LEU A 57 26.98 -4.59 1.48
CA LEU A 57 25.54 -4.30 1.58
C LEU A 57 24.85 -4.43 0.22
N ARG A 58 23.71 -5.11 0.16
CA ARG A 58 22.96 -5.50 -1.06
C ARG A 58 23.61 -6.59 -1.93
N CYS A 59 24.84 -7.00 -1.65
CA CYS A 59 25.45 -8.09 -2.39
C CYS A 59 24.68 -9.40 -2.17
N PRO A 60 24.50 -10.21 -3.21
CA PRO A 60 23.98 -11.56 -3.11
C PRO A 60 24.82 -12.39 -2.15
N VAL A 61 24.15 -13.24 -1.39
CA VAL A 61 24.78 -14.25 -0.55
C VAL A 61 24.06 -15.57 -0.73
N THR A 62 24.85 -16.63 -0.84
CA THR A 62 24.38 -18.02 -0.90
C THR A 62 25.09 -18.80 0.18
N VAL A 63 24.31 -19.50 1.00
CA VAL A 63 24.82 -20.40 2.04
C VAL A 63 24.67 -21.83 1.55
N LEU A 64 25.76 -22.58 1.57
CA LEU A 64 25.81 -23.99 1.22
C LEU A 64 25.79 -24.85 2.48
N ASP A 65 25.10 -25.98 2.41
CA ASP A 65 25.16 -27.01 3.45
C ASP A 65 26.51 -27.75 3.45
N ASP A 66 26.64 -28.73 4.35
CA ASP A 66 27.87 -29.54 4.50
C ASP A 66 28.17 -30.42 3.27
N TYR A 67 27.21 -30.59 2.36
CA TYR A 67 27.35 -31.33 1.11
C TYR A 67 27.63 -30.41 -0.09
N GLY A 68 27.71 -29.10 0.14
CA GLY A 68 27.94 -28.10 -0.92
C GLY A 68 26.68 -27.72 -1.69
N SER A 69 25.49 -28.11 -1.24
CA SER A 69 24.22 -27.75 -1.88
C SER A 69 23.71 -26.41 -1.35
N PRO A 70 23.13 -25.53 -2.20
CA PRO A 70 22.53 -24.27 -1.74
C PRO A 70 21.36 -24.53 -0.78
N ALA A 71 21.51 -24.10 0.48
CA ALA A 71 20.50 -24.26 1.52
C ALA A 71 19.73 -22.95 1.80
N TRP A 72 20.36 -21.80 1.54
CA TRP A 72 19.77 -20.49 1.77
C TRP A 72 20.36 -19.44 0.82
N TRP A 73 19.55 -18.49 0.35
CA TRP A 73 20.00 -17.42 -0.55
C TRP A 73 19.28 -16.10 -0.27
N GLY A 74 19.96 -14.99 -0.53
CA GLY A 74 19.43 -13.66 -0.27
C GLY A 74 20.49 -12.59 -0.49
N TYR A 75 20.46 -11.56 0.35
CA TYR A 75 21.42 -10.48 0.31
C TYR A 75 21.84 -10.00 1.71
N VAL A 76 22.96 -9.28 1.77
CA VAL A 76 23.43 -8.63 3.00
C VAL A 76 22.63 -7.36 3.27
N HIS A 77 21.81 -7.38 4.32
CA HIS A 77 20.96 -6.26 4.73
C HIS A 77 21.65 -5.30 5.70
N ALA A 78 22.42 -5.86 6.63
CA ALA A 78 23.24 -5.07 7.54
C ALA A 78 24.55 -5.78 7.90
N VAL A 79 25.52 -4.99 8.31
CA VAL A 79 26.80 -5.46 8.84
C VAL A 79 27.04 -4.73 10.16
N GLN A 80 27.36 -5.49 11.19
CA GLN A 80 27.68 -5.00 12.51
C GLN A 80 29.11 -5.42 12.83
N ILE A 81 30.02 -4.46 13.01
CA ILE A 81 31.42 -4.71 13.36
C ILE A 81 31.58 -4.36 14.84
N PHE A 82 31.95 -5.36 15.63
CA PHE A 82 32.15 -5.24 17.06
C PHE A 82 33.63 -4.97 17.34
N LEU A 83 33.90 -3.80 17.91
CA LEU A 83 35.21 -3.36 18.38
C LEU A 83 35.10 -3.07 19.88
N ASP A 84 36.21 -3.09 20.60
CA ASP A 84 36.22 -3.00 22.06
C ASP A 84 35.41 -1.79 22.60
N GLY A 85 34.19 -2.04 23.09
CA GLY A 85 33.28 -1.01 23.61
C GLY A 85 32.43 -0.25 22.57
N VAL A 86 32.51 -0.56 21.27
CA VAL A 86 31.74 0.11 20.21
C VAL A 86 31.31 -0.86 19.10
N VAL A 87 30.09 -0.69 18.60
CA VAL A 87 29.57 -1.44 17.45
C VAL A 87 29.31 -0.49 16.29
N PHE A 88 29.98 -0.72 15.17
CA PHE A 88 29.68 -0.01 13.92
C PHE A 88 28.64 -0.78 13.14
N ARG A 89 27.46 -0.18 12.94
CA ARG A 89 26.36 -0.78 12.19
C ARG A 89 26.16 -0.04 10.88
N ALA A 90 26.39 -0.73 9.77
CA ALA A 90 26.04 -0.28 8.42
C ALA A 90 24.80 -1.04 7.94
N THR A 91 23.75 -0.34 7.49
CA THR A 91 22.46 -0.98 7.18
C THR A 91 21.72 -0.35 6.00
N LEU A 92 20.93 -1.18 5.31
CA LEU A 92 19.94 -0.75 4.33
C LEU A 92 18.58 -0.37 4.96
N GLU A 93 18.44 -0.52 6.28
CA GLU A 93 17.26 -0.10 7.04
C GLU A 93 17.12 1.43 7.00
N GLY A 94 15.91 1.93 6.76
CA GLY A 94 15.63 3.37 6.66
C GLY A 94 16.20 4.06 5.40
N MET A 95 16.89 3.34 4.52
CA MET A 95 17.38 3.86 3.24
C MET A 95 16.23 4.06 2.26
N ALA A 96 16.20 5.21 1.58
CA ALA A 96 15.25 5.53 0.52
C ALA A 96 15.94 6.33 -0.58
N ASN A 97 15.82 5.88 -1.83
CA ASN A 97 16.42 6.52 -3.01
C ASN A 97 15.38 6.89 -4.08
N ARG A 98 14.11 6.80 -3.70
CA ARG A 98 12.96 7.37 -4.39
C ARG A 98 12.01 7.91 -3.33
N VAL A 99 11.84 9.22 -3.25
CA VAL A 99 11.14 9.88 -2.14
C VAL A 99 10.02 10.79 -2.64
N ALA A 100 8.90 10.82 -1.93
CA ALA A 100 7.88 11.84 -2.08
C ALA A 100 7.46 12.36 -0.69
N VAL A 101 6.90 13.55 -0.62
CA VAL A 101 6.39 14.15 0.62
C VAL A 101 4.92 14.51 0.44
N ARG A 102 4.12 14.20 1.45
CA ARG A 102 2.72 14.63 1.57
C ARG A 102 2.65 15.83 2.52
N TRP A 103 1.82 16.79 2.17
CA TRP A 103 1.61 17.98 2.99
C TRP A 103 0.16 18.45 2.90
N ALA A 104 -0.24 19.26 3.85
CA ALA A 104 -1.51 19.95 3.89
C ALA A 104 -1.28 21.44 3.59
N ASP A 105 -2.01 22.05 2.67
CA ASP A 105 -1.97 23.51 2.51
C ASP A 105 -3.01 24.19 3.42
N GLU A 106 -2.73 25.42 3.84
CA GLU A 106 -3.67 26.22 4.63
C GLU A 106 -4.94 26.45 3.81
N ASN A 107 -6.05 25.86 4.26
CA ASN A 107 -7.36 26.12 3.67
C ASN A 107 -8.01 27.27 4.46
N PRO A 108 -8.32 28.44 3.84
CA PRO A 108 -9.05 29.51 4.52
C PRO A 108 -10.42 29.08 5.05
N GLN A 109 -10.97 27.96 4.56
CA GLN A 109 -12.24 27.37 5.01
C GLN A 109 -12.06 26.27 6.08
N MET A 110 -10.86 26.07 6.61
CA MET A 110 -10.56 25.00 7.57
C MET A 110 -11.34 25.14 8.88
N GLU A 111 -11.57 26.37 9.36
CA GLU A 111 -12.39 26.62 10.55
C GLU A 111 -13.86 26.21 10.37
N GLU A 112 -14.37 26.24 9.13
CA GLU A 112 -15.77 25.87 8.82
C GLU A 112 -15.93 24.40 8.42
N THR A 113 -14.91 23.81 7.79
CA THR A 113 -14.98 22.46 7.19
C THR A 113 -14.20 21.40 7.95
N GLY A 114 -13.24 21.79 8.79
CA GLY A 114 -12.30 20.88 9.45
C GLY A 114 -11.38 20.12 8.49
N GLN A 115 -11.26 20.54 7.22
CA GLN A 115 -10.54 19.83 6.17
C GLN A 115 -9.43 20.68 5.54
N ALA A 116 -8.19 20.18 5.59
CA ALA A 116 -7.05 20.75 4.87
C ALA A 116 -6.88 20.08 3.50
N TYR A 117 -6.39 20.82 2.50
CA TYR A 117 -6.07 20.25 1.18
C TYR A 117 -4.80 19.39 1.30
N GLN A 118 -4.93 18.09 1.07
CA GLN A 118 -3.78 17.17 1.10
C GLN A 118 -3.16 17.06 -0.29
N HIS A 119 -1.85 17.30 -0.36
CA HIS A 119 -1.04 17.28 -1.56
C HIS A 119 0.11 16.29 -1.43
N GLN A 120 0.73 15.93 -2.56
CA GLN A 120 1.93 15.10 -2.60
C GLN A 120 2.88 15.62 -3.69
N THR A 121 4.18 15.60 -3.40
CA THR A 121 5.18 16.01 -4.39
C THR A 121 5.25 14.96 -5.50
N ALA A 122 5.83 15.35 -6.62
CA ALA A 122 6.38 14.35 -7.53
C ALA A 122 7.42 13.49 -6.80
N TRP A 123 7.62 12.27 -7.30
CA TRP A 123 8.71 11.41 -6.84
C TRP A 123 10.05 12.03 -7.25
N LEU A 124 10.99 12.08 -6.31
CA LEU A 124 12.38 12.45 -6.56
C LEU A 124 13.27 11.22 -6.49
N ASP A 125 14.07 11.01 -7.53
CA ASP A 125 14.88 9.80 -7.73
C ASP A 125 16.39 10.08 -7.59
N ASP A 126 17.13 9.18 -6.95
CA ASP A 126 18.60 9.12 -7.01
C ASP A 126 19.03 7.89 -7.84
N LEU A 127 19.15 8.09 -9.16
CA LEU A 127 19.45 7.01 -10.10
C LEU A 127 20.77 6.26 -9.80
N PRO A 128 21.88 6.91 -9.42
CA PRO A 128 23.10 6.21 -9.03
C PRO A 128 22.90 5.26 -7.84
N SER A 129 22.21 5.72 -6.79
CA SER A 129 21.86 4.88 -5.64
C SER A 129 20.93 3.74 -6.03
N GLN A 130 19.94 3.98 -6.87
CA GLN A 130 19.02 2.93 -7.34
C GLN A 130 19.75 1.82 -8.10
N ARG A 131 20.72 2.18 -8.95
CA ARG A 131 21.55 1.18 -9.65
C ARG A 131 22.37 0.33 -8.70
N ALA A 132 22.86 0.92 -7.61
CA ALA A 132 23.65 0.19 -6.62
C ALA A 132 22.78 -0.66 -5.68
N PHE A 133 21.68 -0.12 -5.17
CA PHE A 133 20.95 -0.69 -4.03
C PHE A 133 19.55 -1.23 -4.37
N GLY A 134 19.09 -1.04 -5.60
CA GLY A 134 17.69 -1.24 -6.01
C GLY A 134 16.82 -0.03 -5.65
N VAL A 135 15.60 0.00 -6.17
CA VAL A 135 14.64 1.10 -5.91
C VAL A 135 13.99 0.89 -4.55
N LYS A 136 14.17 1.85 -3.65
CA LYS A 136 13.60 1.90 -2.29
C LYS A 136 12.79 3.18 -2.14
N GLU A 137 11.47 3.02 -2.10
CA GLU A 137 10.47 4.08 -2.07
C GLU A 137 10.07 4.43 -0.64
N MET A 138 9.93 5.73 -0.36
CA MET A 138 9.40 6.21 0.92
C MET A 138 8.59 7.49 0.73
N ILE A 139 7.43 7.56 1.38
CA ILE A 139 6.60 8.76 1.42
C ILE A 139 6.63 9.31 2.85
N PHE A 140 7.02 10.58 3.01
CA PHE A 140 6.98 11.27 4.30
C PHE A 140 5.74 12.17 4.38
N SER A 141 5.38 12.58 5.60
CA SER A 141 4.32 13.57 5.82
C SER A 141 4.92 14.77 6.54
N LEU A 142 4.66 15.99 6.04
CA LEU A 142 5.20 17.24 6.57
C LEU A 142 4.18 18.02 7.43
N GLY A 143 2.92 17.60 7.45
CA GLY A 143 1.85 18.37 8.09
C GLY A 143 1.47 19.58 7.24
N GLU A 144 1.07 20.67 7.89
CA GLU A 144 0.78 21.95 7.22
C GLU A 144 2.06 22.58 6.68
N ALA A 145 2.09 22.83 5.37
CA ALA A 145 3.23 23.43 4.68
C ALA A 145 2.82 23.97 3.31
N SER A 146 3.63 24.85 2.75
CA SER A 146 3.56 25.22 1.35
C SER A 146 4.15 24.14 0.44
N GLN A 147 3.82 24.17 -0.85
CA GLN A 147 4.44 23.31 -1.85
C GLN A 147 5.97 23.42 -1.86
N ALA A 148 6.51 24.64 -1.75
CA ALA A 148 7.96 24.86 -1.77
C ALA A 148 8.66 24.23 -0.56
N GLU A 149 8.05 24.28 0.62
CA GLU A 149 8.56 23.62 1.83
C GLU A 149 8.51 22.10 1.70
N ALA A 150 7.42 21.55 1.13
CA ALA A 150 7.30 20.12 0.86
C ALA A 150 8.36 19.60 -0.13
N GLU A 151 8.64 20.37 -1.19
CA GLU A 151 9.68 20.04 -2.17
C GLU A 151 11.09 20.11 -1.54
N ALA A 152 11.36 21.13 -0.72
CA ALA A 152 12.62 21.25 0.02
C ALA A 152 12.81 20.10 1.05
N ALA A 153 11.74 19.71 1.75
CA ALA A 153 11.74 18.56 2.64
C ALA A 153 11.98 17.26 1.86
N CYS A 154 11.35 17.09 0.69
CA CYS A 154 11.54 15.93 -0.18
C CYS A 154 13.01 15.78 -0.59
N TYR A 155 13.63 16.87 -1.05
CA TYR A 155 15.06 16.91 -1.37
C TYR A 155 15.92 16.55 -0.16
N THR A 156 15.63 17.12 1.01
CA THR A 156 16.37 16.84 2.25
C THR A 156 16.27 15.38 2.67
N HIS A 157 15.07 14.79 2.61
CA HIS A 157 14.87 13.37 2.88
C HIS A 157 15.63 12.48 1.91
N LEU A 158 15.62 12.79 0.61
CA LEU A 158 16.39 12.03 -0.38
C LEU A 158 17.89 12.13 -0.09
N MET A 159 18.44 13.34 0.08
CA MET A 159 19.89 13.52 0.28
C MET A 159 20.41 12.84 1.55
N THR A 160 19.60 12.80 2.60
CA THR A 160 19.97 12.16 3.88
C THR A 160 19.83 10.64 3.86
N ARG A 161 18.97 10.07 3.01
CA ARG A 161 18.60 8.63 3.04
C ARG A 161 18.98 7.85 1.80
N ARG A 162 19.47 8.49 0.75
CA ARG A 162 19.85 7.85 -0.52
C ARG A 162 21.02 6.88 -0.41
N LEU A 163 21.72 6.81 0.70
CA LEU A 163 22.84 5.87 0.92
C LEU A 163 22.61 5.05 2.20
N PRO A 164 23.23 3.87 2.30
CA PRO A 164 23.20 3.08 3.53
C PRO A 164 23.70 3.89 4.73
N GLN A 165 23.01 3.76 5.84
CA GLN A 165 23.36 4.50 7.06
C GLN A 165 24.41 3.73 7.84
N VAL A 166 25.42 4.46 8.33
CA VAL A 166 26.45 3.93 9.22
C VAL A 166 26.33 4.64 10.57
N GLN A 167 26.22 3.86 11.63
CA GLN A 167 26.07 4.38 12.99
C GLN A 167 27.08 3.71 13.93
N ALA A 168 27.61 4.48 14.87
CA ALA A 168 28.39 3.97 15.99
C ALA A 168 27.45 3.84 17.19
N LEU A 169 27.36 2.63 17.74
CA LEU A 169 26.53 2.29 18.89
C LEU A 169 27.44 1.89 20.07
N PRO A 170 27.04 2.16 21.33
CA PRO A 170 27.73 1.60 22.49
C PRO A 170 27.78 0.08 22.40
N GLY A 171 28.94 -0.51 22.65
CA GLY A 171 29.16 -1.95 22.61
C GLY A 171 29.74 -2.49 23.92
N GLU A 172 29.68 -3.81 24.06
CA GLU A 172 30.44 -4.48 25.11
C GLU A 172 31.92 -4.58 24.73
N ARG A 173 32.77 -4.79 25.74
CA ARG A 173 34.17 -5.11 25.49
C ARG A 173 34.28 -6.49 24.87
N VAL A 174 35.00 -6.58 23.77
CA VAL A 174 35.15 -7.82 23.00
C VAL A 174 36.61 -8.17 22.90
N GLY A 175 36.97 -9.41 23.24
CA GLY A 175 38.38 -9.84 23.27
C GLY A 175 39.05 -9.86 21.89
N ARG A 176 38.29 -10.03 20.81
CA ARG A 176 38.76 -9.93 19.42
C ARG A 176 37.67 -9.31 18.54
N PRO A 177 38.04 -8.46 17.56
CA PRO A 177 37.09 -7.94 16.59
C PRO A 177 36.37 -9.06 15.85
N CYS A 178 35.06 -8.89 15.68
CA CYS A 178 34.24 -9.77 14.86
C CYS A 178 33.15 -8.95 14.17
N ALA A 179 32.53 -9.52 13.15
CA ALA A 179 31.35 -8.93 12.54
C ALA A 179 30.18 -9.91 12.53
N VAL A 180 28.97 -9.37 12.53
CA VAL A 180 27.74 -10.11 12.30
C VAL A 180 27.06 -9.51 11.07
N LEU A 181 26.71 -10.36 10.13
CA LEU A 181 25.96 -10.01 8.94
C LEU A 181 24.50 -10.40 9.15
N ASP A 182 23.63 -9.39 9.07
CA ASP A 182 22.18 -9.60 9.01
C ASP A 182 21.81 -9.81 7.53
N LEU A 183 21.30 -11.00 7.21
CA LEU A 183 20.90 -11.39 5.87
C LEU A 183 19.38 -11.39 5.74
N ARG A 184 18.89 -11.08 4.53
CA ARG A 184 17.47 -11.14 4.17
C ARG A 184 17.31 -11.88 2.86
N GLY A 185 16.28 -12.72 2.77
CA GLY A 185 15.92 -13.36 1.51
C GLY A 185 15.46 -12.35 0.45
N TRP A 186 15.53 -12.72 -0.83
CA TRP A 186 15.15 -11.80 -1.91
C TRP A 186 13.70 -11.35 -1.88
N PHE A 187 12.80 -12.16 -1.32
CA PHE A 187 11.38 -11.81 -1.17
C PHE A 187 11.17 -10.54 -0.34
N ASP A 188 12.08 -10.27 0.60
CA ASP A 188 12.11 -9.03 1.39
C ASP A 188 12.19 -7.77 0.51
N THR A 189 12.78 -7.86 -0.69
CA THR A 189 12.89 -6.70 -1.60
C THR A 189 11.55 -6.26 -2.18
N LEU A 190 10.51 -7.10 -2.14
CA LEU A 190 9.17 -6.74 -2.61
C LEU A 190 8.59 -5.56 -1.81
N ARG A 191 8.99 -5.42 -0.53
CA ARG A 191 8.54 -4.30 0.33
C ARG A 191 9.18 -2.96 -0.02
N TRP A 192 10.21 -2.94 -0.89
CA TRP A 192 10.96 -1.71 -1.17
C TRP A 192 10.22 -0.76 -2.09
N ARG A 193 9.23 -1.25 -2.81
CA ARG A 193 8.45 -0.45 -3.74
C ARG A 193 7.00 -0.50 -3.31
N PHE A 194 6.33 0.63 -3.42
CA PHE A 194 4.89 0.62 -3.33
C PHE A 194 4.35 -0.19 -4.51
N TRP A 195 3.44 -1.12 -4.19
CA TRP A 195 2.68 -1.79 -5.22
C TRP A 195 1.87 -0.75 -5.98
N SER A 196 2.22 -0.56 -7.25
CA SER A 196 1.33 0.08 -8.21
C SER A 196 0.64 -1.03 -8.98
N GLU A 197 -0.64 -1.24 -8.73
CA GLU A 197 -1.46 -2.13 -9.55
C GLU A 197 -1.24 -1.77 -11.03
N PRO A 198 -0.80 -2.69 -11.91
CA PRO A 198 -0.61 -2.39 -13.34
C PRO A 198 -1.90 -1.94 -14.03
N ARG A 199 -3.06 -2.33 -13.48
CA ARG A 199 -4.38 -1.84 -13.89
C ARG A 199 -4.80 -0.54 -13.18
N GLY A 200 -4.04 -0.11 -12.17
CA GLY A 200 -4.22 1.10 -11.37
C GLY A 200 -5.54 1.18 -10.61
N TYR A 201 -6.35 0.10 -10.60
CA TYR A 201 -7.78 0.29 -10.49
C TYR A 201 -8.54 -1.04 -10.29
N THR A 202 -9.32 -1.15 -9.21
CA THR A 202 -10.47 -2.07 -9.15
C THR A 202 -11.73 -1.24 -9.25
N GLY A 203 -12.41 -1.30 -10.38
CA GLY A 203 -13.65 -0.58 -10.53
C GLY A 203 -14.39 -0.80 -11.83
N ASN A 204 -15.68 -0.46 -11.80
CA ASN A 204 -16.55 -0.56 -12.96
C ASN A 204 -16.43 0.73 -13.81
N ILE A 205 -15.40 0.83 -14.65
CA ILE A 205 -15.12 2.00 -15.52
C ILE A 205 -15.76 1.97 -16.89
N GLN A 206 -16.34 0.84 -17.31
CA GLN A 206 -17.04 0.85 -18.58
C GLN A 206 -18.18 1.86 -18.49
N SER A 207 -18.34 2.72 -19.51
CA SER A 207 -19.47 3.65 -19.63
C SER A 207 -20.83 2.93 -19.82
N GLY A 208 -20.94 1.68 -19.37
CA GLY A 208 -22.14 0.87 -19.29
C GLY A 208 -22.62 0.83 -17.84
N GLY A 209 -23.56 1.71 -17.52
CA GLY A 209 -24.38 1.61 -16.33
C GLY A 209 -25.65 2.43 -16.50
N ARG A 210 -26.67 2.13 -15.69
CA ARG A 210 -27.95 2.82 -15.76
C ARG A 210 -27.91 4.04 -14.86
N GLU A 211 -28.38 5.17 -15.38
CA GLU A 211 -28.52 6.38 -14.59
C GLU A 211 -29.49 6.16 -13.42
N ALA A 212 -29.01 6.34 -12.19
CA ALA A 212 -29.84 6.35 -10.99
C ALA A 212 -29.92 7.77 -10.43
N SER A 213 -31.15 8.28 -10.24
CA SER A 213 -31.37 9.54 -9.52
C SER A 213 -31.62 9.25 -8.05
N PHE A 214 -31.02 10.01 -7.13
CA PHE A 214 -31.21 9.84 -5.69
C PHE A 214 -31.44 11.18 -4.97
N GLY A 215 -31.96 11.13 -3.76
CA GLY A 215 -32.20 12.30 -2.89
C GLY A 215 -33.25 13.29 -3.39
N HIS A 216 -34.14 12.88 -4.31
CA HIS A 216 -35.17 13.74 -4.92
C HIS A 216 -36.58 13.49 -4.37
N SER A 217 -36.76 12.47 -3.53
CA SER A 217 -38.02 12.17 -2.85
C SER A 217 -37.78 11.35 -1.59
N LEU A 218 -38.78 11.25 -0.72
CA LEU A 218 -38.75 10.38 0.46
C LEU A 218 -38.68 8.88 0.08
N ALA A 219 -39.10 8.51 -1.12
CA ALA A 219 -39.03 7.13 -1.61
C ALA A 219 -37.65 6.77 -2.18
N VAL A 220 -36.86 7.76 -2.62
CA VAL A 220 -35.55 7.55 -3.25
C VAL A 220 -34.53 8.50 -2.63
N GLN A 221 -34.13 8.19 -1.39
CA GLN A 221 -33.25 9.03 -0.58
C GLN A 221 -31.75 8.80 -0.84
N ARG A 222 -31.37 7.55 -1.15
CA ARG A 222 -29.99 7.11 -1.26
C ARG A 222 -29.80 6.10 -2.39
N VAL A 223 -28.58 6.01 -2.87
CA VAL A 223 -28.13 4.94 -3.79
C VAL A 223 -26.94 4.23 -3.15
N ALA A 224 -26.83 2.93 -3.37
CA ALA A 224 -25.74 2.14 -2.81
C ALA A 224 -25.22 1.14 -3.84
N GLN A 225 -23.92 0.84 -3.77
CA GLN A 225 -23.32 -0.27 -4.51
C GLN A 225 -22.46 -1.10 -3.57
N SER A 226 -22.68 -2.41 -3.61
CA SER A 226 -21.83 -3.38 -2.93
C SER A 226 -20.54 -3.62 -3.70
N PHE A 227 -19.46 -3.91 -2.99
CA PHE A 227 -18.22 -4.41 -3.53
C PHE A 227 -17.58 -5.41 -2.54
N SER A 228 -16.71 -6.27 -3.06
CA SER A 228 -15.86 -7.14 -2.24
C SER A 228 -14.50 -7.24 -2.91
N SER A 229 -13.42 -7.21 -2.12
CA SER A 229 -12.08 -7.48 -2.63
C SER A 229 -11.81 -8.99 -2.58
N GLY A 230 -11.31 -9.57 -3.67
CA GLY A 230 -10.86 -10.97 -3.70
C GLY A 230 -9.49 -11.19 -3.06
N LEU A 231 -8.86 -10.15 -2.52
CA LEU A 231 -7.51 -10.21 -1.92
C LEU A 231 -7.59 -10.83 -0.52
N ALA A 232 -6.78 -11.85 -0.22
CA ALA A 232 -6.82 -12.57 1.06
C ALA A 232 -6.32 -11.77 2.27
N GLY A 233 -5.43 -10.79 2.06
CA GLY A 233 -4.76 -10.02 3.13
C GLY A 233 -5.51 -8.79 3.65
N GLY A 234 -6.73 -8.53 3.17
CA GLY A 234 -7.40 -7.25 3.42
C GLY A 234 -6.65 -6.07 2.79
N TRP A 235 -7.18 -4.87 2.95
CA TRP A 235 -6.60 -3.70 2.34
C TRP A 235 -7.02 -2.38 2.99
N GLU A 236 -6.12 -1.40 2.97
CA GLU A 236 -6.39 -0.03 3.40
C GLU A 236 -7.10 0.74 2.29
N LEU A 237 -8.30 1.23 2.56
CA LEU A 237 -9.05 2.11 1.67
C LEU A 237 -8.48 3.53 1.75
N SER A 238 -8.00 4.06 0.62
CA SER A 238 -7.50 5.44 0.52
C SER A 238 -8.49 6.38 -0.20
N GLU A 239 -9.08 5.94 -1.30
CA GLU A 239 -9.93 6.77 -2.14
C GLU A 239 -11.04 5.97 -2.84
N VAL A 240 -12.15 6.65 -3.10
CA VAL A 240 -13.30 6.17 -3.85
C VAL A 240 -13.59 7.15 -4.97
N TRP A 241 -13.73 6.64 -6.19
CA TRP A 241 -14.17 7.42 -7.34
C TRP A 241 -15.64 7.14 -7.65
N VAL A 242 -16.45 8.19 -7.72
CA VAL A 242 -17.88 8.12 -8.05
C VAL A 242 -18.18 8.99 -9.26
N LYS A 243 -18.92 8.48 -10.24
CA LYS A 243 -19.34 9.29 -11.39
C LYS A 243 -20.65 10.00 -11.06
N LEU A 244 -20.57 11.30 -10.81
CA LEU A 244 -21.65 12.10 -10.25
C LEU A 244 -21.80 13.43 -10.99
N TRP A 245 -23.03 13.90 -11.15
CA TRP A 245 -23.32 15.25 -11.63
C TRP A 245 -24.64 15.76 -11.09
N LYS A 246 -24.75 17.09 -10.98
CA LYS A 246 -25.93 17.80 -10.51
C LYS A 246 -26.82 18.25 -11.67
N VAL A 247 -28.11 18.17 -11.43
CA VAL A 247 -29.18 18.74 -12.23
C VAL A 247 -29.85 19.76 -11.33
N GLY A 248 -29.99 21.00 -11.82
CA GLY A 248 -30.45 22.13 -11.03
C GLY A 248 -29.43 22.60 -10.00
N ALA A 249 -29.91 23.34 -8.99
CA ALA A 249 -29.09 23.92 -7.93
C ALA A 249 -29.46 23.32 -6.56
N PRO A 250 -28.99 22.10 -6.23
CA PRO A 250 -29.08 21.58 -4.86
C PRO A 250 -28.17 22.40 -3.93
N SER A 251 -28.70 22.81 -2.78
CA SER A 251 -28.01 23.66 -1.79
C SER A 251 -27.43 22.87 -0.61
N ASP A 252 -27.59 21.56 -0.60
CA ASP A 252 -27.20 20.63 0.45
C ASP A 252 -26.07 19.72 -0.02
N GLN A 253 -25.27 19.21 0.91
CA GLN A 253 -24.12 18.36 0.62
C GLN A 253 -24.53 16.94 0.21
N VAL A 254 -23.66 16.28 -0.56
CA VAL A 254 -23.72 14.84 -0.83
C VAL A 254 -22.82 14.11 0.15
N VAL A 255 -23.38 13.20 0.94
CA VAL A 255 -22.62 12.35 1.86
C VAL A 255 -22.30 11.03 1.14
N VAL A 256 -21.02 10.71 1.06
CA VAL A 256 -20.50 9.43 0.60
C VAL A 256 -20.06 8.63 1.82
N SER A 257 -20.79 7.56 2.11
CA SER A 257 -20.54 6.69 3.25
C SER A 257 -20.03 5.34 2.78
N LEU A 258 -19.05 4.81 3.49
CA LEU A 258 -18.71 3.40 3.44
C LEU A 258 -19.45 2.67 4.55
N CYS A 259 -20.16 1.61 4.22
CA CYS A 259 -20.90 0.80 5.17
C CYS A 259 -20.42 -0.66 5.15
N ALA A 260 -20.48 -1.31 6.31
CA ALA A 260 -20.42 -2.76 6.39
C ALA A 260 -21.64 -3.40 5.71
N ASP A 261 -21.49 -4.63 5.22
CA ASP A 261 -22.66 -5.42 4.81
C ASP A 261 -23.49 -5.86 6.03
N GLN A 262 -24.81 -5.76 5.89
CA GLN A 262 -25.78 -6.33 6.81
C GLN A 262 -26.79 -7.15 6.00
N ASN A 263 -26.43 -8.41 5.73
CA ASN A 263 -27.27 -9.38 5.00
C ASN A 263 -27.62 -8.92 3.57
N GLY A 264 -26.63 -8.44 2.81
CA GLY A 264 -26.84 -7.98 1.45
C GLY A 264 -27.47 -6.59 1.35
N LEU A 265 -27.40 -5.80 2.41
CA LEU A 265 -27.82 -4.40 2.47
C LEU A 265 -26.75 -3.54 3.17
N PRO A 266 -26.68 -2.21 2.88
CA PRO A 266 -25.82 -1.32 3.63
C PRO A 266 -26.20 -1.27 5.13
N GLY A 267 -25.25 -1.64 5.98
CA GLY A 267 -25.38 -1.64 7.44
C GLY A 267 -24.68 -0.43 8.08
N THR A 268 -23.94 -0.69 9.15
CA THR A 268 -23.21 0.31 9.93
C THR A 268 -22.24 1.10 9.07
N VAL A 269 -22.27 2.44 9.20
CA VAL A 269 -21.31 3.34 8.55
C VAL A 269 -19.95 3.16 9.22
N LEU A 270 -18.95 2.79 8.43
CA LEU A 270 -17.55 2.63 8.84
C LEU A 270 -16.76 3.91 8.65
N ALA A 271 -17.05 4.67 7.59
CA ALA A 271 -16.45 5.97 7.32
C ALA A 271 -17.39 6.81 6.44
N SER A 272 -17.29 8.13 6.49
CA SER A 272 -18.10 9.02 5.65
C SER A 272 -17.40 10.33 5.32
N VAL A 273 -17.68 10.86 4.13
CA VAL A 273 -17.15 12.12 3.63
C VAL A 273 -18.30 12.92 3.02
N SER A 274 -18.38 14.20 3.34
CA SER A 274 -19.35 15.12 2.74
C SER A 274 -18.71 15.90 1.59
N LEU A 275 -19.39 15.94 0.45
CA LEU A 275 -19.02 16.70 -0.75
C LEU A 275 -19.96 17.90 -0.89
N SER A 276 -19.40 19.07 -1.15
CA SER A 276 -20.16 20.25 -1.50
C SER A 276 -20.73 20.14 -2.91
N THR A 277 -21.93 20.67 -3.14
CA THR A 277 -22.50 20.72 -4.51
C THR A 277 -21.72 21.66 -5.43
N GLY A 278 -20.85 22.51 -4.88
CA GLY A 278 -19.87 23.29 -5.63
C GLY A 278 -18.83 22.43 -6.35
N GLU A 279 -18.45 21.29 -5.76
CA GLU A 279 -17.44 20.37 -6.28
C GLU A 279 -18.00 19.42 -7.36
N ILE A 280 -19.33 19.41 -7.53
CA ILE A 280 -20.03 18.54 -8.46
C ILE A 280 -20.42 19.33 -9.71
N ALA A 281 -19.95 18.87 -10.86
CA ALA A 281 -20.27 19.46 -12.16
C ALA A 281 -21.73 19.24 -12.56
N SER A 282 -22.24 20.06 -13.48
CA SER A 282 -23.59 19.89 -14.05
C SER A 282 -23.66 18.84 -15.17
N GLU A 283 -22.49 18.30 -15.57
CA GLU A 283 -22.34 17.25 -16.57
C GLU A 283 -21.67 16.01 -15.94
N PRO A 284 -21.91 14.80 -16.47
CA PRO A 284 -21.37 13.55 -15.92
C PRO A 284 -19.84 13.57 -15.76
N GLY A 285 -19.37 13.72 -14.52
CA GLY A 285 -17.95 13.77 -14.19
C GLY A 285 -17.56 12.73 -13.14
N TRP A 286 -16.29 12.32 -13.16
CA TRP A 286 -15.72 11.55 -12.07
C TRP A 286 -15.36 12.48 -10.92
N VAL A 287 -15.85 12.16 -9.73
CA VAL A 287 -15.55 12.86 -8.47
C VAL A 287 -14.76 11.92 -7.58
N LYS A 288 -13.61 12.40 -7.13
CA LYS A 288 -12.71 11.67 -6.23
C LYS A 288 -13.08 11.99 -4.79
N VAL A 289 -13.22 10.95 -3.97
CA VAL A 289 -13.55 11.02 -2.54
C VAL A 289 -12.42 10.38 -1.76
N PHE A 290 -11.79 11.15 -0.88
CA PHE A 290 -10.68 10.66 -0.06
C PHE A 290 -11.17 10.37 1.37
N PHE A 291 -10.80 9.21 1.92
CA PHE A 291 -11.14 8.86 3.30
C PHE A 291 -9.93 9.16 4.20
N PRO A 292 -10.06 10.07 5.18
CA PRO A 292 -8.92 10.56 5.97
C PRO A 292 -8.40 9.54 6.99
N GLU A 293 -9.27 8.67 7.49
CA GLU A 293 -8.90 7.59 8.39
C GLU A 293 -8.55 6.34 7.59
N ALA A 294 -7.37 5.79 7.86
CA ALA A 294 -6.91 4.52 7.31
C ALA A 294 -7.87 3.40 7.69
N LEU A 295 -8.76 3.02 6.77
CA LEU A 295 -9.74 1.97 7.02
C LEU A 295 -9.26 0.65 6.43
N MET A 296 -8.91 -0.28 7.32
CA MET A 296 -8.56 -1.65 6.95
C MET A 296 -9.82 -2.46 6.65
N LEU A 297 -10.02 -2.80 5.38
CA LEU A 297 -11.09 -3.65 4.90
C LEU A 297 -10.61 -5.10 4.85
N THR A 298 -11.47 -6.03 5.28
CA THR A 298 -11.15 -7.45 5.28
C THR A 298 -11.34 -8.05 3.88
N GLY A 299 -10.37 -8.85 3.46
CA GLY A 299 -10.44 -9.63 2.24
C GLY A 299 -11.67 -10.53 2.18
N GLY A 300 -12.29 -10.67 1.01
CA GLY A 300 -13.48 -11.50 0.80
C GLY A 300 -14.76 -11.00 1.47
N THR A 301 -14.71 -9.91 2.24
CA THR A 301 -15.87 -9.33 2.92
C THR A 301 -16.57 -8.33 1.99
N MET A 302 -17.91 -8.34 2.00
CA MET A 302 -18.73 -7.40 1.24
C MET A 302 -18.88 -6.09 2.03
N TYR A 303 -18.74 -4.99 1.31
CA TYR A 303 -18.91 -3.62 1.80
C TYR A 303 -19.77 -2.82 0.83
N TRP A 304 -20.27 -1.67 1.27
CA TRP A 304 -21.14 -0.82 0.48
C TRP A 304 -20.61 0.61 0.42
N VAL A 305 -20.61 1.20 -0.78
CA VAL A 305 -20.53 2.65 -0.94
C VAL A 305 -21.96 3.18 -1.06
N VAL A 306 -22.35 4.10 -0.19
CA VAL A 306 -23.68 4.71 -0.14
C VAL A 306 -23.55 6.20 -0.40
N LEU A 307 -24.36 6.72 -1.32
CA LEU A 307 -24.50 8.16 -1.55
C LEU A 307 -25.87 8.61 -1.07
N ALA A 308 -25.89 9.66 -0.27
CA ALA A 308 -27.10 10.31 0.23
C ALA A 308 -26.95 11.83 0.17
N ARG A 309 -28.05 12.56 0.24
CA ARG A 309 -28.04 14.02 0.47
C ARG A 309 -28.15 14.30 1.97
N SER A 310 -27.48 15.34 2.44
CA SER A 310 -27.52 15.79 3.85
C SER A 310 -28.81 16.55 4.19
N GLY A 311 -29.49 17.12 3.19
CA GLY A 311 -30.73 17.88 3.37
C GLY A 311 -32.00 17.02 3.40
N VAL A 312 -33.05 17.55 4.03
CA VAL A 312 -34.38 16.91 4.07
C VAL A 312 -34.95 16.85 2.64
N ALA A 313 -35.37 15.66 2.22
CA ALA A 313 -36.09 15.51 0.95
C ALA A 313 -37.34 16.38 0.99
N GLY A 314 -37.37 17.45 0.18
CA GLY A 314 -38.46 18.42 0.15
C GLY A 314 -39.82 17.73 -0.01
N GLY A 315 -40.71 17.97 0.95
CA GLY A 315 -42.10 17.54 0.90
C GLY A 315 -42.96 18.43 0.01
N THR A 316 -44.10 17.88 -0.38
CA THR A 316 -45.23 18.43 -1.15
C THR A 316 -45.18 18.26 -2.67
N ALA A 317 -46.36 17.94 -3.20
CA ALA A 317 -46.60 17.34 -4.49
C ALA A 317 -46.33 18.28 -5.68
N ALA A 318 -45.71 17.70 -6.71
CA ALA A 318 -45.79 18.03 -8.14
C ALA A 318 -46.37 19.40 -8.51
N LEU A 319 -45.50 20.38 -8.74
CA LEU A 319 -45.75 21.43 -9.73
C LEU A 319 -44.99 21.10 -11.04
N PRO A 320 -45.53 21.43 -12.23
CA PRO A 320 -44.97 20.96 -13.52
C PRO A 320 -43.55 21.47 -13.85
N GLY A 321 -42.99 22.37 -13.03
CA GLY A 321 -41.63 22.92 -13.16
C GLY A 321 -40.58 22.35 -12.20
N ASP A 322 -40.96 21.50 -11.22
CA ASP A 322 -40.06 21.06 -10.14
C ASP A 322 -39.30 19.75 -10.46
N ARG A 323 -39.29 19.35 -11.73
CA ARG A 323 -38.59 18.17 -12.24
C ARG A 323 -37.06 18.36 -12.34
N ALA A 324 -36.54 19.54 -12.00
CA ALA A 324 -35.24 20.04 -12.41
C ALA A 324 -34.13 19.99 -11.35
N ARG A 325 -34.30 19.31 -10.20
CA ARG A 325 -33.23 19.11 -9.21
C ARG A 325 -32.94 17.62 -8.99
N ARG A 326 -31.90 17.08 -9.62
CA ARG A 326 -31.54 15.64 -9.56
C ARG A 326 -30.02 15.49 -9.51
N LEU A 327 -29.48 14.63 -8.67
CA LEU A 327 -28.13 14.10 -8.92
C LEU A 327 -28.30 12.78 -9.64
N ARG A 328 -27.54 12.57 -10.71
CA ARG A 328 -27.59 11.32 -11.49
C ARG A 328 -26.23 10.64 -11.40
N LEU A 329 -26.24 9.30 -11.46
CA LEU A 329 -25.06 8.46 -11.36
C LEU A 329 -25.13 7.35 -12.40
N THR A 330 -24.11 7.21 -13.25
CA THR A 330 -24.06 6.14 -14.27
C THR A 330 -23.19 4.96 -13.83
N CYS A 331 -22.25 5.14 -12.91
CA CYS A 331 -21.45 4.03 -12.41
C CYS A 331 -20.76 4.37 -11.09
N LEU A 332 -20.83 3.41 -10.17
CA LEU A 332 -20.11 3.25 -8.92
C LEU A 332 -19.21 2.04 -9.28
N VAL A 333 -17.90 1.96 -9.06
CA VAL A 333 -17.00 2.39 -8.01
C VAL A 333 -15.61 2.24 -8.64
N GLY A 334 -14.67 3.14 -8.34
CA GLY A 334 -13.23 2.87 -8.43
C GLY A 334 -12.63 2.86 -7.04
N LEU A 335 -12.14 1.71 -6.58
CA LEU A 335 -11.45 1.55 -5.30
C LEU A 335 -9.97 1.33 -5.57
N CYS A 336 -9.14 2.10 -4.88
CA CYS A 336 -7.70 1.88 -4.83
C CYS A 336 -7.36 1.23 -3.49
N ALA A 337 -6.66 0.09 -3.55
CA ALA A 337 -6.38 -0.75 -2.39
C ALA A 337 -4.86 -0.86 -2.14
N ARG A 338 -4.43 -0.76 -0.88
CA ARG A 338 -3.13 -1.29 -0.40
C ARG A 338 -3.37 -2.57 0.36
N GLY A 339 -2.79 -3.70 -0.03
CA GLY A 339 -2.90 -4.94 0.75
C GLY A 339 -1.74 -5.88 0.51
N ALA A 340 -1.21 -6.41 1.60
CA ALA A 340 -0.12 -7.38 1.69
C ALA A 340 -0.48 -8.72 1.03
N ASP A 341 0.55 -9.38 0.51
CA ASP A 341 0.67 -10.80 0.16
C ASP A 341 -0.53 -11.49 -0.53
N LEU A 342 -0.30 -11.95 -1.76
CA LEU A 342 -1.22 -12.81 -2.49
C LEU A 342 -0.61 -14.21 -2.70
N PRO A 343 -1.29 -15.28 -2.26
CA PRO A 343 -1.24 -16.57 -2.92
C PRO A 343 -2.36 -16.67 -3.97
N GLY A 344 -1.96 -17.12 -5.17
CA GLY A 344 -2.67 -18.17 -5.92
C GLY A 344 -4.09 -17.91 -6.44
N TRP A 345 -4.19 -17.97 -7.77
CA TRP A 345 -5.40 -18.06 -8.58
C TRP A 345 -6.40 -19.15 -8.13
N GLY A 346 -7.71 -18.88 -8.30
CA GLY A 346 -8.77 -19.88 -8.24
C GLY A 346 -10.10 -19.45 -8.86
N GLY A 347 -10.36 -19.93 -10.08
CA GLY A 347 -11.66 -20.37 -10.61
C GLY A 347 -12.91 -19.48 -10.52
N VAL A 348 -13.34 -18.96 -11.68
CA VAL A 348 -14.73 -18.54 -11.93
C VAL A 348 -15.65 -19.76 -11.89
N SER A 349 -16.68 -19.76 -11.05
CA SER A 349 -17.85 -20.63 -11.22
C SER A 349 -19.08 -19.75 -11.49
N GLY A 350 -19.64 -19.90 -12.69
CA GLY A 350 -20.95 -19.37 -13.02
C GLY A 350 -22.02 -20.40 -12.66
N HIS A 351 -23.02 -20.01 -11.89
CA HIS A 351 -24.26 -20.77 -11.76
C HIS A 351 -25.38 -20.03 -12.48
N ALA A 352 -25.76 -20.57 -13.63
CA ALA A 352 -27.01 -20.28 -14.29
C ALA A 352 -28.10 -21.13 -13.62
N GLY A 353 -28.77 -20.57 -12.62
CA GLY A 353 -29.98 -21.17 -12.04
C GLY A 353 -31.16 -20.94 -12.99
N ARG A 354 -31.55 -21.99 -13.72
CA ARG A 354 -32.84 -22.06 -14.42
C ARG A 354 -33.94 -22.40 -13.40
N ASP A 355 -35.05 -21.69 -13.54
CA ASP A 355 -36.28 -21.84 -12.76
C ASP A 355 -36.76 -23.30 -12.67
N GLY A 356 -37.06 -23.73 -11.44
CA GLY A 356 -37.74 -24.98 -11.13
C GLY A 356 -38.70 -24.77 -9.97
N LYS A 357 -39.96 -24.46 -10.28
CA LYS A 357 -41.09 -24.34 -9.36
C LYS A 357 -41.39 -25.69 -8.69
N PRO A 358 -41.71 -25.78 -7.38
CA PRO A 358 -42.17 -27.00 -6.77
C PRO A 358 -43.69 -27.15 -6.97
N GLY A 359 -44.13 -28.30 -7.47
CA GLY A 359 -45.54 -28.65 -7.66
C GLY A 359 -45.73 -30.14 -7.42
N GLY A 360 -46.48 -30.48 -6.38
CA GLY A 360 -46.60 -31.85 -5.89
C GLY A 360 -47.38 -32.82 -6.80
N GLY A 361 -47.28 -34.09 -6.44
CA GLY A 361 -48.47 -34.93 -6.32
C GLY A 361 -48.67 -36.03 -7.36
N ALA A 362 -48.41 -37.26 -6.89
CA ALA A 362 -49.31 -38.41 -6.94
C ALA A 362 -49.48 -39.25 -8.23
N LEU A 363 -49.41 -40.58 -7.99
CA LEU A 363 -50.00 -41.72 -8.72
C LEU A 363 -49.33 -42.04 -10.07
N GLY A 364 -49.03 -43.29 -10.44
CA GLY A 364 -49.38 -44.59 -9.89
C GLY A 364 -49.37 -45.59 -11.05
N ARG A 365 -48.71 -46.74 -10.80
CA ARG A 365 -48.52 -47.93 -11.67
C ARG A 365 -47.51 -47.83 -12.80
#